data_AF-A0A0F9NN81-F1
#
_entry.id   AF-A0A0F9NN81-F1
#
_cell.length_a   1.000
_cell.length_b   1.000
_cell.length_c   1.000
_cell.angle_alpha   90.00
_cell.angle_beta   90.00
_cell.angle_gamma   90.00
#
_symmetry.space_group_name_H-M   'P 1'
#
loop_
_entity.id
_entity.type
_entity.pdbx_description
1 polymer ?
#
loop_
_entity_poly.entity_id
_entity_poly.type
_entity_poly.pdbx_seq_one_letter_code
_entity_poly.pdbx_strand_id
1 'polypeptide(L)'
;LQRYMMIIRTLTVALPMLGLLGTVDGMIQTFDVMTVFGTGNARGMAGGISIALITTMGGLLTALSGLYFSTQLSQRTTREVDRVADALRHE
;
A
#
# COMPACT_ATOMS: atom_id res chain seq x y z
N LEU A 1 -7.50 -19.18 -10.59
CA LEU A 1 -7.64 -17.72 -10.79
C LEU A 1 -8.14 -16.99 -9.54
N GLN A 2 -9.24 -17.43 -8.91
CA GLN A 2 -9.78 -16.82 -7.68
C GLN A 2 -8.75 -16.73 -6.52
N ARG A 3 -7.90 -17.75 -6.31
CA ARG A 3 -6.84 -17.72 -5.29
C ARG A 3 -5.80 -16.62 -5.53
N TYR A 4 -5.43 -16.35 -6.78
CA TYR A 4 -4.49 -15.28 -7.12
C TYR A 4 -5.10 -13.89 -6.91
N MET A 5 -6.39 -13.72 -7.22
CA MET A 5 -7.10 -12.46 -6.93
C MET A 5 -7.21 -12.17 -5.44
N MET A 6 -7.43 -13.20 -4.61
CA MET A 6 -7.44 -13.05 -3.16
C MET A 6 -6.08 -12.55 -2.66
N ILE A 7 -4.97 -13.13 -3.14
CA ILE A 7 -3.61 -12.70 -2.79
C ILE A 7 -3.36 -11.24 -3.21
N ILE A 8 -3.72 -10.86 -4.43
CA ILE A 8 -3.58 -9.49 -4.92
C ILE A 8 -4.32 -8.51 -4.01
N ARG A 9 -5.57 -8.81 -3.66
CA ARG A 9 -6.38 -7.96 -2.77
C ARG A 9 -5.74 -7.82 -1.39
N THR A 10 -5.23 -8.90 -0.82
CA THR A 10 -4.56 -8.86 0.49
C THR A 10 -3.27 -8.04 0.45
N LEU A 11 -2.44 -8.22 -0.57
CA LEU A 11 -1.21 -7.44 -0.76
C LEU A 11 -1.51 -5.95 -0.93
N THR A 12 -2.55 -5.63 -1.68
CA THR A 12 -3.00 -4.24 -1.85
C THR A 12 -3.36 -3.58 -0.52
N VAL A 13 -4.03 -4.30 0.37
CA VAL A 13 -4.41 -3.80 1.71
C VAL A 13 -3.21 -3.77 2.67
N ALA A 14 -2.15 -4.54 2.42
CA ALA A 14 -0.92 -4.51 3.21
C ALA A 14 0.00 -3.33 2.86
N LEU A 15 -0.05 -2.81 1.63
CA LEU A 15 0.79 -1.68 1.16
C LEU A 15 0.71 -0.40 2.04
N PRO A 16 -0.46 0.06 2.50
CA PRO A 16 -0.55 1.20 3.43
C PRO A 16 0.18 0.94 4.75
N MET A 17 0.16 -0.30 5.24
CA MET A 17 0.86 -0.66 6.48
C MET A 17 2.38 -0.57 6.31
N LEU A 18 2.90 -0.92 5.13
CA LEU A 18 4.31 -0.67 4.78
C LEU A 18 4.63 0.83 4.74
N GLY A 19 3.74 1.65 4.20
CA GLY A 19 3.88 3.12 4.24
C GLY A 19 3.95 3.65 5.67
N LEU A 20 3.14 3.08 6.58
CA LEU A 20 3.16 3.42 8.00
C LEU A 20 4.45 2.96 8.69
N LEU A 21 5.04 1.82 8.32
CA LEU A 21 6.37 1.43 8.82
C LEU A 21 7.46 2.44 8.43
N GLY A 22 7.40 2.98 7.22
CA GLY A 22 8.35 4.01 6.79
C GLY A 22 8.22 5.34 7.54
N THR A 23 7.05 5.65 8.12
CA THR A 23 6.92 6.82 9.00
C THR A 23 7.66 6.62 10.30
N VAL A 24 7.61 5.40 10.86
CA VAL A 24 8.36 5.04 12.05
C VAL A 24 9.86 5.19 11.79
N ASP A 25 10.34 4.71 10.65
CA ASP A 25 11.76 4.85 10.25
C ASP A 25 12.19 6.32 10.10
N GLY A 26 11.40 7.14 9.39
CA GLY A 26 11.69 8.58 9.24
C GLY A 26 11.67 9.36 10.56
N MET A 27 10.80 8.96 11.50
CA MET A 27 10.78 9.53 12.84
C MET A 27 11.97 9.07 13.68
N ILE A 28 12.46 7.83 13.52
CA ILE A 28 13.71 7.36 14.15
C ILE A 28 14.90 8.20 13.68
N GLN A 29 15.02 8.47 12.37
CA GLN A 29 16.07 9.38 11.87
C GLN A 29 15.94 10.78 12.45
N THR A 30 14.72 11.29 12.61
CA THR A 30 14.47 12.60 13.23
C THR A 30 14.98 12.62 14.68
N PHE A 31 14.76 11.55 15.44
CA PHE A 31 15.29 11.40 16.80
C PHE A 31 16.82 11.33 16.83
N ASP A 32 17.44 10.63 15.89
CA ASP A 32 18.91 10.53 15.80
C ASP A 32 19.57 11.89 15.48
N VAL A 33 18.94 12.69 14.61
CA VAL A 33 19.41 14.07 14.38
C VAL A 33 19.32 14.92 15.65
N MET A 34 18.26 14.75 16.46
CA MET A 34 18.11 15.47 17.72
C MET A 34 19.14 15.04 18.77
N THR A 35 19.54 13.77 18.82
CA THR A 35 20.55 13.30 19.77
C THR A 35 21.95 13.81 19.40
N VAL A 36 22.28 13.88 18.11
CA VAL A 36 23.60 14.30 17.63
C VAL A 36 23.77 15.82 17.60
N PHE A 37 22.77 16.56 17.11
CA PHE A 37 22.86 18.00 16.89
C PHE A 37 22.05 18.83 17.90
N GLY A 38 21.37 18.18 18.85
CA GLY A 38 20.41 18.82 19.74
C GLY A 38 19.18 19.34 18.99
N THR A 39 18.38 20.16 19.67
CA THR A 39 17.19 20.81 19.09
C THR A 39 17.53 21.95 18.12
N GLY A 40 18.82 22.28 17.94
CA GLY A 40 19.28 23.38 17.10
C GLY A 40 19.23 23.09 15.60
N ASN A 41 19.20 21.81 15.18
CA ASN A 41 19.17 21.43 13.77
C ASN A 41 17.75 21.18 13.25
N ALA A 42 16.96 22.25 13.19
CA ALA A 42 15.58 22.22 12.68
C ALA A 42 15.50 21.69 11.23
N ARG A 43 16.55 21.90 10.42
CA ARG A 43 16.58 21.43 9.01
C ARG A 43 16.70 19.91 8.93
N GLY A 44 17.55 19.29 9.74
CA GLY A 44 17.66 17.83 9.79
C GLY A 44 16.39 17.17 10.33
N MET A 45 15.76 17.79 11.34
CA MET A 45 14.46 17.32 11.84
C MET A 45 13.35 17.40 10.80
N ALA A 46 13.26 18.53 10.07
CA ALA A 46 12.29 18.69 8.99
C ALA A 46 12.52 17.68 7.85
N GLY A 47 13.78 17.28 7.62
CA GLY A 47 14.14 16.24 6.66
C GLY A 47 13.54 14.87 7.01
N GLY A 48 13.73 14.40 8.24
CA GLY A 48 13.19 13.10 8.69
C GLY A 48 11.66 13.05 8.69
N ILE A 49 11.00 14.15 9.07
CA ILE A 49 9.53 14.28 8.98
C ILE A 49 9.07 14.27 7.51
N SER A 50 9.79 14.95 6.62
CA SER A 50 9.47 14.96 5.19
C SER A 50 9.56 13.56 4.58
N ILE A 51 10.58 12.79 4.92
CA ILE A 51 10.76 11.40 4.48
C ILE A 51 9.58 10.52 4.96
N ALA A 52 9.14 10.70 6.21
CA ALA A 52 7.97 10.00 6.75
C ALA A 52 6.70 10.32 5.94
N LEU A 53 6.47 11.58 5.59
CA LEU A 53 5.30 12.00 4.81
C LEU A 53 5.33 11.46 3.38
N ILE A 54 6.49 11.50 2.71
CA ILE A 54 6.66 10.97 1.35
C ILE A 54 6.40 9.46 1.32
N THR A 55 6.90 8.72 2.31
CA THR A 55 6.68 7.27 2.39
C THR A 55 5.21 6.91 2.64
N THR A 56 4.51 7.70 3.47
CA THR A 56 3.06 7.56 3.66
C THR A 56 2.30 7.78 2.36
N MET A 57 2.64 8.86 1.65
CA MET A 57 2.03 9.18 0.36
C MET A 57 2.27 8.07 -0.67
N GLY A 58 3.50 7.54 -0.75
CA GLY A 58 3.84 6.42 -1.63
C GLY A 58 3.06 5.15 -1.30
N GLY A 59 2.95 4.78 -0.02
CA GLY A 59 2.17 3.62 0.42
C GLY A 59 0.68 3.74 0.08
N LEU A 60 0.09 4.91 0.29
CA LEU A 60 -1.31 5.20 -0.08
C LEU A 60 -1.54 5.19 -1.59
N LEU A 61 -0.67 5.84 -2.38
CA LEU A 61 -0.79 5.85 -3.85
C LEU A 61 -0.70 4.45 -4.45
N THR A 62 0.23 3.63 -3.94
CA THR A 62 0.41 2.26 -4.40
C THR A 62 -0.80 1.39 -4.03
N ALA A 63 -1.33 1.55 -2.81
CA ALA A 63 -2.53 0.84 -2.36
C ALA A 63 -3.78 1.23 -3.17
N LEU A 64 -3.96 2.52 -3.46
CA LEU A 64 -5.08 3.02 -4.26
C LEU A 64 -5.03 2.44 -5.68
N SER A 65 -3.84 2.44 -6.29
CA SER A 65 -3.60 1.87 -7.61
C SER A 65 -3.84 0.35 -7.63
N GLY A 66 -3.38 -0.35 -6.60
CA GLY A 66 -3.60 -1.80 -6.44
C GLY A 66 -5.07 -2.15 -6.24
N LEU A 67 -5.85 -1.31 -5.53
CA LEU A 67 -7.29 -1.53 -5.33
C LEU A 67 -8.01 -1.40 -6.67
N TYR A 68 -7.73 -0.34 -7.43
CA TYR A 68 -8.28 -0.13 -8.76
C TYR A 68 -7.99 -1.29 -9.71
N PHE A 69 -6.76 -1.81 -9.71
CA PHE A 69 -6.41 -2.96 -10.55
C PHE A 69 -7.10 -4.25 -10.08
N SER A 70 -7.16 -4.49 -8.77
CA SER A 70 -7.79 -5.69 -8.21
C SER A 70 -9.29 -5.78 -8.49
N THR A 71 -10.00 -4.64 -8.45
CA THR A 71 -11.44 -4.58 -8.73
C THR A 71 -11.73 -4.82 -10.21
N GLN A 72 -10.97 -4.20 -11.11
CA GLN A 72 -11.06 -4.43 -12.57
C GLN A 72 -10.84 -5.90 -12.93
N LEU A 73 -9.80 -6.53 -12.37
CA LEU A 73 -9.49 -7.94 -12.64
C LEU A 73 -10.55 -8.88 -12.04
N SER A 74 -11.10 -8.52 -10.88
CA SER A 74 -12.18 -9.28 -10.25
C SER A 74 -13.45 -9.27 -11.06
N GLN A 75 -13.84 -8.12 -11.61
CA GLN A 75 -15.01 -8.02 -12.47
C GLN A 75 -14.88 -8.90 -13.72
N ARG A 76 -13.69 -8.96 -14.33
CA ARG A 76 -13.46 -9.84 -15.49
C ARG A 76 -13.56 -11.32 -15.13
N THR A 77 -13.02 -11.71 -13.97
CA THR A 77 -13.01 -13.11 -13.54
C THR A 77 -14.41 -13.59 -13.15
N THR A 78 -15.20 -12.76 -12.46
CA THR A 78 -16.60 -13.10 -12.15
C THR A 78 -17.42 -13.33 -13.41
N ARG A 79 -17.27 -12.50 -14.44
CA ARG A 79 -17.99 -12.66 -15.72
C ARG A 79 -17.70 -13.99 -16.41
N GLU A 80 -16.44 -14.43 -16.41
CA GLU A 80 -16.08 -15.71 -17.02
C GLU A 80 -16.54 -16.91 -16.18
N VAL A 81 -16.58 -16.78 -14.85
CA VAL A 81 -17.14 -17.82 -13.97
C VAL A 81 -18.64 -17.97 -14.18
N ASP A 82 -19.38 -16.86 -14.28
CA ASP A 82 -20.83 -16.89 -14.52
C ASP A 82 -21.16 -17.51 -15.88
N ARG A 83 -20.36 -17.23 -16.91
CA ARG A 83 -20.54 -17.79 -18.26
C ARG A 83 -20.40 -19.31 -18.30
N VAL A 84 -19.44 -19.85 -17.56
CA VAL A 84 -19.22 -21.31 -17.44
C VAL A 84 -20.30 -21.94 -16.58
N ALA A 85 -20.76 -21.26 -15.53
CA ALA A 85 -21.84 -21.74 -14.67
C ALA A 85 -23.19 -21.81 -15.41
N ASP A 86 -23.49 -20.84 -16.28
CA ASP A 86 -24.71 -20.83 -17.10
C ASP A 86 -24.66 -21.90 -18.20
N ALA A 87 -23.49 -22.17 -18.79
CA ALA A 87 -23.32 -23.23 -19.77
C ALA A 87 -23.58 -24.63 -19.18
N LEU A 88 -23.17 -24.86 -17.93
CA LEU A 88 -23.39 -26.14 -17.21
C LEU A 88 -24.81 -26.29 -16.66
N ARG A 89 -25.57 -25.19 -16.54
CA ARG A 89 -26.98 -25.20 -16.09
C ARG A 89 -27.99 -25.54 -17.21
N HIS A 90 -27.51 -25.61 -18.45
CA HIS A 90 -28.33 -25.92 -19.62
C HIS A 90 -28.07 -27.33 -20.20
N GLU A 91 -27.33 -28.17 -19.48
CA GLU A 91 -27.27 -29.64 -19.68
C GLU A 91 -28.05 -30.37 -18.57
#